data_AF-A0A2G2FIK7-F1
#
_entry.id   AF-A0A2G2FIK7-F1
#
_cell.length_a   1.000
_cell.length_b   1.000
_cell.length_c   1.000
_cell.angle_alpha   90.00
_cell.angle_beta   90.00
_cell.angle_gamma   90.00
#
_symmetry.space_group_name_H-M   'P 1'
#
loop_
_entity.id
_entity.type
_entity.pdbx_description
1 polymer ?
#
loop_
_entity_poly.entity_id
_entity_poly.type
_entity_poly.pdbx_seq_one_letter_code
_entity_poly.pdbx_strand_id
1 'polypeptide(L)'
;MNMKKIVLLAFATVVSISSLFAQDENCYEKLENAFLERGAYTVSDDIHRNVIISFFEEDEVYCVKAKVRVENGFITSIFYYFDDNTSELYDKKFYNDKKQPPSIENGISEMITNVDGESFKVIFIEKLKPKKKNLKRVEIPDDL
;
A
#
# COMPACT_ATOMS: atom_id res chain seq x y z
N MET A 1 14.96 50.86 35.51
CA MET A 1 14.01 50.15 34.62
C MET A 1 13.80 48.75 35.21
N ASN A 2 12.61 48.48 35.74
CA ASN A 2 12.36 47.40 36.69
C ASN A 2 12.42 45.99 36.05
N MET A 3 13.32 45.15 36.56
CA MET A 3 13.51 43.73 36.19
C MET A 3 12.27 42.83 36.39
N LYS A 4 11.15 43.34 36.94
CA LYS A 4 9.90 42.59 37.11
C LYS A 4 9.00 42.56 35.86
N LYS A 5 9.31 43.35 34.82
CA LYS A 5 8.49 43.39 33.58
C LYS A 5 9.06 42.56 32.42
N ILE A 6 10.26 42.01 32.55
CA ILE A 6 10.90 41.23 31.47
C ILE A 6 10.50 39.74 31.54
N VAL A 7 10.09 39.25 32.72
CA VAL A 7 9.75 37.82 32.89
C VAL A 7 8.40 37.46 32.27
N LEU A 8 7.48 38.41 32.08
CA LEU A 8 6.17 38.13 31.48
C LEU A 8 6.18 38.03 29.94
N LEU A 9 7.26 38.43 29.26
CA LEU A 9 7.33 38.41 27.79
C LEU A 9 8.01 37.16 27.21
N ALA A 10 8.52 36.26 28.05
CA ALA A 10 9.24 35.05 27.60
C ALA A 10 8.36 33.79 27.56
N PHE A 11 7.06 33.88 27.91
CA PHE A 11 6.18 32.71 28.04
C PHE A 11 5.10 32.60 26.95
N ALA A 12 5.16 33.42 25.90
CA ALA A 12 4.11 33.50 24.87
C ALA A 12 4.51 33.03 23.46
N THR A 13 5.66 32.36 23.29
CA THR A 13 6.17 32.00 21.94
C THR A 13 6.50 30.51 21.76
N VAL A 14 5.82 29.59 22.45
CA VAL A 14 6.02 28.14 22.24
C VAL A 14 4.70 27.36 22.26
N VAL A 15 3.68 27.79 21.53
CA VAL A 15 2.51 26.92 21.23
C VAL A 15 1.91 27.27 19.87
N SER A 16 2.63 27.07 18.76
CA SER A 16 2.00 27.28 17.44
C SER A 16 2.64 26.48 16.29
N ILE A 17 3.19 25.27 16.49
CA ILE A 17 3.52 24.41 15.33
C ILE A 17 3.45 22.92 15.70
N SER A 18 2.25 22.43 15.99
CA SER A 18 1.99 20.98 16.02
C SER A 18 0.66 20.65 15.35
N SER A 19 0.38 21.32 14.23
CA SER A 19 -0.44 20.73 13.17
C SER A 19 0.51 20.06 12.18
N LEU A 20 1.16 18.97 12.62
CA LEU A 20 1.71 18.01 11.67
C LEU A 20 0.49 17.43 10.94
N PHE A 21 0.38 17.75 9.67
CA PHE A 21 -0.66 17.28 8.77
C PHE A 21 -0.79 15.76 8.92
N ALA A 22 -1.87 15.30 9.54
CA ALA A 22 -2.38 13.97 9.27
C ALA A 22 -2.96 14.04 7.85
N GLN A 23 -2.12 13.89 6.83
CA GLN A 23 -2.63 13.46 5.54
C GLN A 23 -3.18 12.05 5.75
N ASP A 24 -4.47 11.87 5.50
CA ASP A 24 -5.06 10.53 5.47
C ASP A 24 -4.24 9.68 4.48
N GLU A 25 -3.75 8.51 4.93
CA GLU A 25 -3.00 7.59 4.06
C GLU A 25 -3.83 7.29 2.81
N ASN A 26 -3.20 7.40 1.63
CA ASN A 26 -3.88 7.01 0.39
C ASN A 26 -4.07 5.48 0.33
N CYS A 27 -4.83 5.03 -0.67
CA CYS A 27 -5.19 3.62 -0.78
C CYS A 27 -3.96 2.70 -0.93
N TYR A 28 -2.88 3.18 -1.58
CA TYR A 28 -1.64 2.43 -1.74
C TYR A 28 -0.87 2.35 -0.42
N GLU A 29 -0.62 3.49 0.24
CA GLU A 29 0.15 3.57 1.49
C GLU A 29 -0.43 2.64 2.56
N LYS A 30 -1.75 2.66 2.71
CA LYS A 30 -2.47 1.77 3.64
C LYS A 30 -2.23 0.29 3.35
N LEU A 31 -2.19 -0.10 2.08
CA LEU A 31 -1.95 -1.47 1.66
C LEU A 31 -0.47 -1.84 1.84
N GLU A 32 0.45 -0.99 1.38
CA GLU A 32 1.89 -1.17 1.52
C GLU A 32 2.29 -1.34 2.98
N ASN A 33 1.83 -0.46 3.87
CA ASN A 33 2.10 -0.54 5.31
C ASN A 33 1.61 -1.87 5.90
N ALA A 34 0.42 -2.34 5.49
CA ALA A 34 -0.08 -3.63 5.95
C ALA A 34 0.80 -4.81 5.49
N PHE A 35 1.29 -4.77 4.24
CA PHE A 35 2.20 -5.80 3.71
C PHE A 35 3.60 -5.71 4.35
N LEU A 36 4.11 -4.51 4.62
CA LEU A 36 5.38 -4.32 5.35
C LEU A 36 5.31 -4.88 6.77
N GLU A 37 4.21 -4.63 7.49
CA GLU A 37 4.04 -5.09 8.86
C GLU A 37 3.81 -6.61 8.96
N ARG A 38 2.96 -7.16 8.07
CA ARG A 38 2.43 -8.52 8.21
C ARG A 38 3.12 -9.52 7.28
N GLY A 39 3.69 -9.04 6.19
CA GLY A 39 4.21 -9.84 5.09
C GLY A 39 3.12 -10.48 4.24
N ALA A 40 3.55 -11.09 3.13
CA ALA A 40 2.68 -11.86 2.24
C ALA A 40 2.94 -13.37 2.30
N TYR A 41 1.93 -14.14 1.91
CA TYR A 41 2.11 -15.47 1.35
C TYR A 41 2.65 -15.38 -0.08
N THR A 42 3.27 -16.45 -0.56
CA THR A 42 3.75 -16.53 -1.95
C THR A 42 2.60 -16.35 -2.94
N VAL A 43 2.83 -15.53 -3.96
CA VAL A 43 1.93 -15.41 -5.12
C VAL A 43 2.30 -16.52 -6.10
N SER A 44 1.36 -17.44 -6.33
CA SER A 44 1.54 -18.56 -7.26
C SER A 44 1.22 -18.16 -8.69
N ASP A 45 1.76 -18.91 -9.66
CA ASP A 45 1.37 -18.80 -11.07
C ASP A 45 -0.09 -19.23 -11.24
N ASP A 46 -0.97 -18.27 -11.50
CA ASP A 46 -2.41 -18.44 -11.73
C ASP A 46 -3.04 -17.09 -12.16
N ILE A 47 -4.36 -17.08 -12.38
CA ILE A 47 -5.19 -15.88 -12.46
C ILE A 47 -5.70 -15.51 -11.06
N HIS A 48 -5.18 -14.41 -10.52
CA HIS A 48 -5.64 -13.83 -9.26
C HIS A 48 -6.78 -12.86 -9.53
N ARG A 49 -8.01 -13.22 -9.11
CA ARG A 49 -9.24 -12.50 -9.49
C ARG A 49 -9.55 -11.26 -8.66
N ASN A 50 -8.86 -11.11 -7.54
CA ASN A 50 -9.09 -10.08 -6.56
C ASN A 50 -7.75 -9.43 -6.21
N VAL A 51 -7.30 -8.59 -7.13
CA VAL A 51 -6.13 -7.74 -6.93
C VAL A 51 -6.55 -6.28 -6.99
N ILE A 52 -5.72 -5.42 -6.42
CA ILE A 52 -5.89 -3.97 -6.43
C ILE A 52 -4.78 -3.38 -7.31
N ILE A 53 -5.10 -2.42 -8.16
CA ILE A 53 -4.11 -1.66 -8.91
C ILE A 53 -4.12 -0.24 -8.39
N SER A 54 -2.97 0.24 -7.93
CA SER A 54 -2.75 1.61 -7.49
C SER A 54 -2.07 2.39 -8.61
N PHE A 55 -2.74 3.39 -9.17
CA PHE A 55 -2.17 4.31 -10.14
C PHE A 55 -1.57 5.51 -9.44
N PHE A 56 -0.42 5.96 -9.90
CA PHE A 56 0.30 7.12 -9.39
C PHE A 56 0.24 8.21 -10.46
N GLU A 57 -0.67 9.17 -10.27
CA GLU A 57 -0.78 10.38 -11.08
C GLU A 57 -0.12 11.56 -10.34
N GLU A 58 0.06 12.70 -11.02
CA GLU A 58 0.91 13.81 -10.54
C GLU A 58 0.57 14.25 -9.10
N ASP A 59 -0.72 14.35 -8.77
CA ASP A 59 -1.19 14.85 -7.48
C ASP A 59 -2.04 13.83 -6.69
N GLU A 60 -2.28 12.63 -7.24
CA GLU A 60 -3.22 11.66 -6.68
C GLU A 60 -2.78 10.21 -6.85
N VAL A 61 -3.12 9.40 -5.84
CA VAL A 61 -3.11 7.94 -5.94
C VAL A 61 -4.52 7.40 -5.79
N TYR A 62 -5.02 6.74 -6.84
CA TYR A 62 -6.30 6.03 -6.80
C TYR A 62 -6.11 4.54 -7.03
N CYS A 63 -7.08 3.76 -6.52
CA CYS A 63 -7.04 2.31 -6.57
C CYS A 63 -8.26 1.74 -7.27
N VAL A 64 -8.04 0.77 -8.16
CA VAL A 64 -9.09 0.04 -8.86
C VAL A 64 -8.99 -1.46 -8.61
N LYS A 65 -10.12 -2.15 -8.77
CA LYS A 65 -10.17 -3.61 -8.68
C LYS A 65 -9.81 -4.23 -10.03
N ALA A 66 -9.00 -5.29 -10.00
CA ALA A 66 -8.58 -6.00 -11.19
C ALA A 66 -8.44 -7.51 -10.95
N LYS A 67 -8.20 -8.22 -12.04
CA LYS A 67 -7.64 -9.58 -12.05
C LYS A 67 -6.36 -9.60 -12.86
N VAL A 68 -5.39 -10.41 -12.42
CA VAL A 68 -4.06 -10.46 -13.02
C VAL A 68 -3.63 -11.90 -13.23
N ARG A 69 -3.03 -12.17 -14.39
CA ARG A 69 -2.35 -13.44 -14.67
C ARG A 69 -0.89 -13.32 -14.27
N VAL A 70 -0.43 -14.32 -13.51
CA VAL A 70 0.97 -14.48 -13.11
C VAL A 70 1.51 -15.76 -13.74
N GLU A 71 2.67 -15.66 -14.39
CA GLU A 71 3.38 -16.79 -14.98
C GLU A 71 4.87 -16.67 -14.69
N ASN A 72 5.48 -17.74 -14.19
CA ASN A 72 6.87 -17.78 -13.73
C ASN A 72 7.20 -16.66 -12.71
N GLY A 73 6.26 -16.30 -11.85
CA GLY A 73 6.42 -15.20 -10.88
C GLY A 73 6.33 -13.78 -11.45
N PHE A 74 6.00 -13.62 -12.73
CA PHE A 74 5.85 -12.32 -13.38
C PHE A 74 4.41 -12.04 -13.77
N ILE A 75 4.04 -10.76 -13.77
CA ILE A 75 2.73 -10.30 -14.26
C ILE A 75 2.72 -10.30 -15.78
N THR A 76 1.87 -11.10 -16.41
CA THR A 76 1.80 -11.24 -17.88
C THR A 76 0.51 -10.71 -18.49
N SER A 77 -0.56 -10.53 -17.72
CA SER A 77 -1.79 -9.91 -18.19
C SER A 77 -2.56 -9.23 -17.06
N ILE A 78 -3.17 -8.09 -17.36
CA ILE A 78 -4.01 -7.32 -16.44
C ILE A 78 -5.40 -7.18 -17.03
N PHE A 79 -6.43 -7.29 -16.22
CA PHE A 79 -7.80 -6.99 -16.60
C PHE A 79 -8.48 -6.16 -15.51
N TYR A 80 -9.02 -4.99 -15.84
CA TYR A 80 -9.77 -4.18 -14.88
C TYR A 80 -11.21 -4.61 -14.82
N TYR A 81 -11.85 -4.40 -13.67
CA TYR A 81 -13.30 -4.48 -13.56
C TYR A 81 -13.92 -3.10 -13.74
N PHE A 82 -15.05 -3.06 -14.46
CA PHE A 82 -15.95 -1.92 -14.47
C PHE A 82 -16.99 -2.06 -13.35
N ASP A 83 -17.72 -0.98 -13.08
CA ASP A 83 -18.75 -0.92 -12.03
C ASP A 83 -19.89 -1.94 -12.25
N ASP A 84 -20.13 -2.35 -13.50
CA ASP A 84 -21.10 -3.39 -13.86
C ASP A 84 -20.56 -4.84 -13.66
N ASN A 85 -19.35 -4.97 -13.10
CA ASN A 85 -18.60 -6.22 -12.89
C ASN A 85 -18.17 -6.93 -14.18
N THR A 86 -18.28 -6.29 -15.34
CA THR A 86 -17.59 -6.76 -16.54
C THR A 86 -16.08 -6.52 -16.40
N SER A 87 -15.28 -7.21 -17.20
CA SER A 87 -13.83 -7.04 -17.18
C SER A 87 -13.27 -6.96 -18.58
N GLU A 88 -12.40 -5.99 -18.83
CA GLU A 88 -11.67 -5.85 -20.09
C GLU A 88 -10.19 -6.09 -19.90
N LEU A 89 -9.54 -6.57 -20.97
CA LEU A 89 -8.10 -6.72 -21.02
C LEU A 89 -7.46 -5.33 -21.06
N TYR A 90 -6.47 -5.13 -20.20
CA TYR A 90 -5.55 -4.01 -20.37
C TYR A 90 -4.63 -4.30 -21.55
N ASP A 91 -4.88 -3.63 -22.66
CA ASP A 91 -4.25 -3.87 -23.96
C ASP A 91 -2.94 -3.09 -24.16
N LYS A 92 -2.68 -2.10 -23.31
CA LYS A 92 -1.43 -1.33 -23.31
C LYS A 92 -0.27 -2.22 -22.87
N LYS A 93 0.84 -2.15 -23.61
CA LYS A 93 2.09 -2.80 -23.18
C LYS A 93 2.61 -2.16 -21.90
N PHE A 94 3.09 -2.98 -20.99
CA PHE A 94 3.62 -2.54 -19.69
C PHE A 94 4.88 -3.32 -19.32
N TYR A 95 5.72 -2.72 -18.49
CA TYR A 95 7.01 -3.26 -18.08
C TYR A 95 7.47 -2.64 -16.76
N ASN A 96 8.49 -3.23 -16.14
CA ASN A 96 9.23 -2.57 -15.06
C ASN A 96 10.29 -1.58 -15.61
N ASP A 97 11.05 -0.97 -14.70
CA ASP A 97 12.16 -0.05 -15.00
C ASP A 97 13.18 -0.61 -16.02
N LYS A 98 13.43 -1.93 -16.00
CA LYS A 98 14.35 -2.65 -16.89
C LYS A 98 13.72 -3.08 -18.21
N LYS A 99 12.50 -2.63 -18.53
CA LYS A 99 11.74 -3.05 -19.73
C LYS A 99 11.45 -4.57 -19.75
N GLN A 100 11.34 -5.20 -18.58
CA GLN A 100 11.02 -6.61 -18.41
C GLN A 100 9.61 -6.79 -17.83
N PRO A 101 9.03 -8.01 -17.89
CA PRO A 101 7.81 -8.33 -17.16
C PRO A 101 7.97 -7.99 -15.66
N PRO A 102 6.99 -7.31 -15.03
CA PRO A 102 7.11 -6.90 -13.63
C PRO A 102 7.12 -8.10 -12.69
N SER A 103 8.10 -8.14 -11.77
CA SER A 103 8.15 -9.16 -10.72
C SER A 103 7.30 -8.77 -9.51
N ILE A 104 7.08 -9.73 -8.60
CA ILE A 104 6.24 -9.55 -7.42
C ILE A 104 7.06 -9.85 -6.16
N GLU A 105 7.11 -8.89 -5.25
CA GLU A 105 7.79 -9.01 -3.97
C GLU A 105 6.82 -8.67 -2.83
N ASN A 106 6.80 -9.51 -1.78
CA ASN A 106 5.93 -9.32 -0.63
C ASN A 106 4.45 -9.05 -0.98
N GLY A 107 3.94 -9.70 -2.04
CA GLY A 107 2.56 -9.56 -2.48
C GLY A 107 2.24 -8.27 -3.25
N ILE A 108 3.24 -7.45 -3.58
CA ILE A 108 3.12 -6.22 -4.35
C ILE A 108 4.09 -6.27 -5.54
N SER A 109 3.68 -5.79 -6.71
CA SER A 109 4.58 -5.73 -7.86
C SER A 109 5.66 -4.66 -7.71
N GLU A 110 6.73 -4.81 -8.49
CA GLU A 110 7.56 -3.66 -8.86
C GLU A 110 6.70 -2.53 -9.47
N MET A 111 7.26 -1.32 -9.55
CA MET A 111 6.62 -0.23 -10.28
C MET A 111 6.47 -0.63 -11.75
N ILE A 112 5.26 -0.53 -12.26
CA ILE A 112 4.91 -0.84 -13.65
C ILE A 112 4.71 0.48 -14.38
N THR A 113 5.33 0.62 -15.54
CA THR A 113 5.09 1.75 -16.44
C THR A 113 4.59 1.20 -17.77
N ASN A 114 3.57 1.83 -18.33
CA ASN A 114 3.08 1.49 -19.65
C ASN A 114 3.73 2.34 -20.76
N VAL A 115 3.22 2.20 -21.99
CA VAL A 115 3.69 2.96 -23.15
C VAL A 115 3.23 4.43 -23.16
N ASP A 116 2.21 4.77 -22.38
CA ASP A 116 1.66 6.12 -22.27
C ASP A 116 2.29 6.91 -21.12
N GLY A 117 3.16 6.28 -20.33
CA GLY A 117 3.83 6.89 -19.17
C GLY A 117 3.08 6.74 -17.84
N GLU A 118 1.91 6.08 -17.84
CA GLU A 118 1.16 5.80 -16.62
C GLU A 118 1.97 4.84 -15.74
N SER A 119 2.08 5.19 -14.46
CA SER A 119 2.82 4.42 -13.46
C SER A 119 1.85 3.81 -12.45
N PHE A 120 1.99 2.52 -12.17
CA PHE A 120 1.09 1.81 -11.25
C PHE A 120 1.75 0.60 -10.61
N LYS A 121 1.14 0.11 -9.52
CA LYS A 121 1.51 -1.15 -8.85
C LYS A 121 0.31 -2.06 -8.71
N VAL A 122 0.57 -3.37 -8.74
CA VAL A 122 -0.43 -4.43 -8.53
C VAL A 122 -0.25 -5.03 -7.13
N ILE A 123 -1.33 -5.09 -6.36
CA ILE A 123 -1.36 -5.56 -4.98
C ILE A 123 -2.25 -6.80 -4.87
N PHE A 124 -1.66 -7.92 -4.42
CA PHE A 124 -2.33 -9.21 -4.26
C PHE A 124 -2.94 -9.32 -2.86
N ILE A 125 -4.04 -8.60 -2.62
CA ILE A 125 -4.62 -8.43 -1.26
C ILE A 125 -4.94 -9.75 -0.54
N GLU A 126 -5.31 -10.80 -1.26
CA GLU A 126 -5.59 -12.12 -0.68
C GLU A 126 -4.34 -12.82 -0.12
N LYS A 127 -3.15 -12.33 -0.46
CA LYS A 127 -1.88 -12.86 0.04
C LYS A 127 -1.41 -12.16 1.30
N LEU A 128 -2.06 -11.09 1.74
CA LEU A 128 -1.72 -10.40 2.99
C LEU A 128 -1.91 -11.35 4.18
N LYS A 129 -0.83 -11.68 4.89
CA LYS A 129 -0.89 -12.55 6.08
C LYS A 129 -1.80 -11.94 7.14
N PRO A 130 -2.58 -12.69 7.93
CA PRO A 130 -3.45 -12.15 8.97
C PRO A 130 -2.67 -11.31 10.01
N LYS A 131 -3.35 -10.38 10.71
CA LYS A 131 -2.73 -9.71 11.86
C LYS A 131 -2.29 -10.76 12.88
N LYS A 132 -1.11 -10.59 13.47
CA LYS A 132 -0.63 -11.48 14.55
C LYS A 132 -1.66 -11.45 15.67
N LYS A 133 -2.17 -12.62 16.06
CA LYS A 133 -3.09 -12.74 17.20
C LYS A 133 -2.32 -12.44 18.49
N ASN A 134 -2.95 -11.75 19.43
CA ASN A 134 -2.39 -11.58 20.76
C ASN A 134 -2.28 -12.94 21.46
N LEU A 135 -1.18 -13.14 22.19
CA LEU A 135 -1.00 -14.34 23.00
C LEU A 135 -2.07 -14.36 24.10
N LYS A 136 -2.80 -15.47 24.22
CA LYS A 136 -3.64 -15.72 25.39
C LYS A 136 -2.71 -16.02 26.56
N ARG A 137 -2.72 -15.17 27.59
CA ARG A 137 -1.99 -15.44 28.83
C ARG A 137 -2.69 -16.57 29.57
N VAL A 138 -1.89 -17.48 30.13
CA VAL A 138 -2.39 -18.53 31.02
C VAL A 138 -2.26 -18.00 32.44
N GLU A 139 -3.33 -18.12 33.23
CA GLU A 139 -3.27 -17.96 34.68
C GLU A 139 -2.75 -19.28 35.26
N ILE A 140 -1.63 -19.22 36.00
CA ILE A 140 -1.07 -20.37 36.69
C ILE A 140 -1.76 -20.45 38.06
N PRO A 141 -2.35 -21.60 38.44
CA PRO A 141 -2.93 -21.78 39.78
C PRO A 141 -1.87 -21.64 40.87
N ASP A 142 -2.24 -20.99 41.98
CA ASP A 142 -1.33 -20.73 43.11
C ASP A 142 -1.05 -21.99 43.97
N ASP A 143 -1.74 -23.11 43.73
CA ASP A 143 -1.75 -24.32 44.56
C ASP A 143 -0.96 -25.51 44.00
N LEU A 144 0.12 -25.24 43.24
CA LEU A 144 1.06 -26.26 42.74
C LEU A 144 1.96 -26.88 43.82
#